data_AF-A0A1Q3ELE6-F1
#
_entry.id   AF-A0A1Q3ELE6-F1
#
_cell.length_a   1.000
_cell.length_b   1.000
_cell.length_c   1.000
_cell.angle_alpha   90.00
_cell.angle_beta   90.00
_cell.angle_gamma   90.00
#
_symmetry.space_group_name_H-M   'P 1'
#
loop_
_entity.id
_entity.type
_entity.pdbx_description
1 polymer ?
#
loop_
_entity_poly.entity_id
_entity_poly.type
_entity_poly.pdbx_seq_one_letter_code
_entity_poly.pdbx_strand_id
1 'polypeptide(L)'
;MIALYTLATLLVILIWQATILHDADGYFSYFTELTHIGICSYYWASFTQTLFYALRQRHSIERTPEYPLQRWPRIFQLLHVMLGTTIISYPILVTIVFWALLASPAVFSTKFGTWSNISIHVLNTAWSLFEMIGTNSPPPRWSMLPCMIIILALYLALAYVTHATQGFYPYSFLNPSTSHSLLAGYIIGIAVAACIVFTLGKTIIHCCRLMGIVLRTLKCHLLNKRRHEIINDTISGIILFNIALFFTGPLWLGTQVLINSVLE
;
A
#
# COMPACT_ATOMS: atom_id res chain seq x y z
N MET A 1 -11.83 -2.49 -3.72
CA MET A 1 -11.58 -3.61 -4.65
C MET A 1 -10.64 -4.64 -4.03
N ILE A 2 -9.39 -4.31 -3.67
CA ILE A 2 -8.46 -5.28 -3.04
C ILE A 2 -9.05 -5.92 -1.76
N ALA A 3 -9.64 -5.11 -0.87
CA ALA A 3 -10.31 -5.61 0.34
C ALA A 3 -11.44 -6.60 0.06
N LEU A 4 -12.23 -6.37 -1.00
CA LEU A 4 -13.33 -7.26 -1.40
C LEU A 4 -12.79 -8.55 -2.01
N TYR A 5 -11.78 -8.44 -2.89
CA TYR A 5 -11.15 -9.59 -3.51
C TYR A 5 -10.53 -10.52 -2.46
N THR A 6 -9.73 -9.96 -1.55
CA THR A 6 -9.07 -10.75 -0.48
C THR A 6 -10.09 -11.35 0.47
N LEU A 7 -11.16 -10.63 0.83
CA LEU A 7 -12.27 -11.20 1.62
C LEU A 7 -12.96 -12.37 0.89
N ALA A 8 -13.29 -12.20 -0.39
CA ALA A 8 -13.91 -13.24 -1.19
C ALA A 8 -13.01 -14.47 -1.32
N THR A 9 -11.70 -14.28 -1.54
CA THR A 9 -10.71 -15.36 -1.57
C THR A 9 -10.68 -16.12 -0.25
N LEU A 10 -10.60 -15.44 0.89
CA LEU A 10 -10.62 -16.09 2.22
C LEU A 10 -11.88 -16.92 2.40
N LEU A 11 -13.06 -16.36 2.09
CA LEU A 11 -14.33 -17.05 2.25
C LEU A 11 -14.42 -18.27 1.33
N VAL A 12 -14.03 -18.14 0.06
CA VAL A 12 -14.07 -19.25 -0.89
C VAL A 12 -13.12 -20.37 -0.47
N ILE A 13 -11.89 -20.05 -0.05
CA ILE A 13 -10.93 -21.07 0.41
C ILE A 13 -11.44 -21.77 1.66
N LEU A 14 -11.88 -21.02 2.68
CA LEU A 14 -12.39 -21.59 3.92
C LEU A 14 -13.64 -22.45 3.70
N ILE A 15 -14.62 -21.95 2.94
CA ILE A 15 -15.85 -22.70 2.63
C ILE A 15 -15.53 -23.96 1.83
N TRP A 16 -14.63 -23.88 0.85
CA TRP A 16 -14.23 -25.04 0.06
C TRP A 16 -13.53 -26.10 0.92
N GLN A 17 -12.62 -25.68 1.80
CA GLN A 17 -11.96 -26.59 2.74
C GLN A 17 -12.96 -27.24 3.69
N ALA A 18 -13.95 -26.50 4.18
CA ALA A 18 -14.96 -27.03 5.11
C ALA A 18 -15.94 -27.99 4.43
N THR A 19 -16.42 -27.64 3.23
CA THR A 19 -17.57 -28.31 2.61
C THR A 19 -17.20 -29.35 1.55
N ILE A 20 -16.04 -29.20 0.89
CA ILE A 20 -15.60 -30.10 -0.19
C ILE A 20 -14.45 -30.99 0.27
N LEU A 21 -13.46 -30.42 0.96
CA LEU A 21 -12.29 -31.17 1.44
C LEU A 21 -12.47 -31.75 2.85
N HIS A 22 -13.44 -31.25 3.60
CA HIS A 22 -13.70 -31.60 5.00
C HIS A 22 -12.45 -31.47 5.89
N ASP A 23 -11.64 -30.44 5.65
CA ASP A 23 -10.34 -30.19 6.30
C ASP A 23 -10.15 -28.70 6.64
N ALA A 24 -11.15 -28.10 7.29
CA ALA A 24 -11.09 -26.69 7.70
C ALA A 24 -10.40 -26.47 9.06
N ASP A 25 -10.20 -27.52 9.84
CA ASP A 25 -9.67 -27.44 11.21
C ASP A 25 -8.26 -26.84 11.26
N GLY A 26 -7.48 -27.08 10.20
CA GLY A 26 -6.12 -26.57 10.04
C GLY A 26 -6.02 -25.16 9.44
N TYR A 27 -7.12 -24.54 8.98
CA TYR A 27 -7.08 -23.33 8.16
C TYR A 27 -6.26 -22.19 8.80
N PHE A 28 -6.50 -21.91 10.09
CA PHE A 28 -5.80 -20.84 10.81
C PHE A 28 -4.38 -21.20 11.25
N SER A 29 -3.93 -22.44 11.03
CA SER A 29 -2.58 -22.89 11.38
C SER A 29 -1.55 -22.54 10.30
N TYR A 30 -1.98 -22.16 9.10
CA TYR A 30 -1.09 -21.80 7.99
C TYR A 30 -0.73 -20.31 8.02
N PHE A 31 0.58 -19.99 8.04
CA PHE A 31 1.04 -18.60 8.01
C PHE A 31 0.61 -17.85 6.74
N THR A 32 0.47 -18.57 5.63
CA THR A 32 -0.06 -18.04 4.37
C THR A 32 -1.45 -17.44 4.56
N GLU A 33 -2.35 -18.19 5.22
CA GLU A 33 -3.73 -17.76 5.46
C GLU A 33 -3.75 -16.59 6.46
N LEU A 34 -2.97 -16.67 7.53
CA LEU A 34 -2.82 -15.55 8.49
C LEU A 34 -2.30 -14.27 7.81
N THR A 35 -1.37 -14.40 6.88
CA THR A 35 -0.85 -13.28 6.08
C THR A 35 -1.95 -12.71 5.19
N HIS A 36 -2.75 -13.55 4.54
CA HIS A 36 -3.85 -13.10 3.68
C HIS A 36 -5.00 -12.45 4.48
N ILE A 37 -5.30 -12.96 5.67
CA ILE A 37 -6.20 -12.32 6.65
C ILE A 37 -5.67 -10.94 7.05
N GLY A 38 -4.35 -10.83 7.28
CA GLY A 38 -3.67 -9.56 7.53
C GLY A 38 -3.87 -8.56 6.40
N ILE A 39 -3.63 -8.98 5.14
CA ILE A 39 -3.86 -8.15 3.94
C ILE A 39 -5.32 -7.68 3.89
N CYS A 40 -6.28 -8.60 4.00
CA CYS A 40 -7.71 -8.28 3.97
C CYS A 40 -8.04 -7.23 5.04
N SER A 41 -7.63 -7.48 6.29
CA SER A 41 -7.87 -6.59 7.43
C SER A 41 -7.25 -5.21 7.24
N TYR A 42 -6.02 -5.14 6.73
CA TYR A 42 -5.34 -3.89 6.45
C TYR A 42 -6.08 -3.06 5.40
N TYR A 43 -6.44 -3.67 4.26
CA TYR A 43 -7.12 -2.95 3.19
C TYR A 43 -8.53 -2.50 3.57
N TRP A 44 -9.24 -3.24 4.43
CA TRP A 44 -10.49 -2.76 5.02
C TRP A 44 -10.25 -1.55 5.93
N ALA A 45 -9.26 -1.63 6.83
CA ALA A 45 -8.93 -0.52 7.72
C ALA A 45 -8.52 0.73 6.92
N SER A 46 -7.63 0.60 5.94
CA SER A 46 -7.17 1.69 5.08
C SER A 46 -8.29 2.27 4.22
N PHE A 47 -9.20 1.44 3.72
CA PHE A 47 -10.42 1.89 3.05
C PHE A 47 -11.28 2.75 3.97
N THR A 48 -11.56 2.28 5.19
CA THR A 48 -12.32 3.04 6.19
C THR A 48 -11.66 4.39 6.49
N GLN A 49 -10.34 4.41 6.74
CA GLN A 49 -9.63 5.66 7.00
C GLN A 49 -9.75 6.65 5.83
N THR A 50 -9.55 6.16 4.61
CA THR A 50 -9.58 6.98 3.39
C THR A 50 -10.98 7.48 3.08
N LEU A 51 -12.01 6.64 3.24
CA LEU A 51 -13.41 7.01 3.02
C LEU A 51 -13.83 8.15 3.94
N PHE A 52 -13.59 8.01 5.25
CA PHE A 52 -13.95 9.04 6.22
C PHE A 52 -13.12 10.31 6.06
N TYR A 53 -11.84 10.20 5.68
CA TYR A 53 -11.03 11.35 5.31
C TYR A 53 -11.66 12.11 4.12
N ALA A 54 -12.01 11.41 3.04
CA ALA A 54 -12.58 12.01 1.84
C ALA A 54 -13.97 12.62 2.08
N LEU A 55 -14.82 11.96 2.87
CA LEU A 55 -16.13 12.50 3.25
C LEU A 55 -16.00 13.79 4.07
N ARG A 56 -15.04 13.85 4.99
CA ARG A 56 -14.78 15.06 5.79
C ARG A 56 -14.18 16.18 4.97
N GLN A 57 -13.29 15.86 4.02
CA GLN A 57 -12.70 16.85 3.11
C GLN A 57 -13.77 17.59 2.30
N ARG A 58 -14.83 16.90 1.88
CA ARG A 58 -15.94 17.53 1.14
C ARG A 58 -16.71 18.56 1.96
N HIS A 59 -16.72 18.44 3.28
CA HIS A 59 -17.47 19.32 4.18
C HIS A 59 -16.65 20.51 4.73
N SER A 60 -15.32 20.49 4.66
CA SER A 60 -14.47 21.56 5.18
C SER A 60 -13.33 21.86 4.22
N ILE A 61 -13.41 23.01 3.54
CA ILE A 61 -12.39 23.49 2.59
C ILE A 61 -11.23 24.16 3.33
N GLU A 62 -11.48 24.73 4.52
CA GLU A 62 -10.50 25.54 5.26
C GLU A 62 -9.64 24.76 6.26
N ARG A 63 -10.04 23.54 6.66
CA ARG A 63 -9.29 22.70 7.62
C ARG A 63 -8.78 21.44 6.96
N THR A 64 -7.54 21.05 7.27
CA THR A 64 -6.99 19.75 6.90
C THR A 64 -7.81 18.65 7.60
N PRO A 65 -8.55 17.80 6.86
CA PRO A 65 -9.40 16.80 7.48
C PRO A 65 -8.56 15.72 8.16
N GLU A 66 -8.94 15.33 9.37
CA GLU A 66 -8.31 14.22 10.09
C GLU A 66 -8.97 12.89 9.71
N TYR A 67 -8.15 11.85 9.52
CA TYR A 67 -8.65 10.49 9.37
C TYR A 67 -8.94 9.85 10.75
N PRO A 68 -9.95 8.97 10.87
CA PRO A 68 -10.44 8.45 12.16
C PRO A 68 -9.35 7.92 13.12
N LEU A 69 -8.35 7.21 12.59
CA LEU A 69 -7.27 6.60 13.38
C LEU A 69 -6.48 7.62 14.21
N GLN A 70 -6.38 8.88 13.78
CA GLN A 70 -5.68 9.92 14.55
C GLN A 70 -6.33 10.21 15.91
N ARG A 71 -7.62 9.88 16.05
CA ARG A 71 -8.39 10.07 17.29
C ARG A 71 -8.45 8.82 18.15
N TRP A 72 -8.01 7.67 17.63
CA TRP A 72 -8.04 6.43 18.38
C TRP A 72 -6.96 6.40 19.46
N PRO A 73 -7.16 5.64 20.55
CA PRO A 73 -6.10 5.36 21.53
C PRO A 73 -4.77 4.94 20.87
N ARG A 74 -3.65 5.35 21.47
CA ARG A 74 -2.30 5.12 20.91
C ARG A 74 -2.00 3.65 20.62
N ILE A 75 -2.59 2.73 21.38
CA ILE A 75 -2.43 1.29 21.14
C ILE A 75 -3.00 0.87 19.78
N PHE A 76 -4.17 1.37 19.39
CA PHE A 76 -4.75 1.05 18.09
C PHE A 76 -4.00 1.71 16.93
N GLN A 77 -3.42 2.89 17.16
CA GLN A 77 -2.52 3.51 16.19
C GLN A 77 -1.26 2.65 15.98
N LEU A 78 -0.66 2.17 17.07
CA LEU A 78 0.49 1.25 17.01
C LEU A 78 0.12 -0.04 16.29
N LEU A 79 -1.00 -0.67 16.64
CA LEU A 79 -1.46 -1.91 16.00
C LEU A 79 -1.72 -1.71 14.50
N HIS A 80 -2.26 -0.57 14.09
CA HIS A 80 -2.46 -0.28 12.67
C HIS A 80 -1.12 -0.08 11.94
N VAL A 81 -0.13 0.58 12.56
CA VAL A 81 1.22 0.69 12.00
C VAL A 81 1.91 -0.68 11.94
N MET A 82 1.74 -1.52 12.96
CA MET A 82 2.24 -2.89 12.95
C MET A 82 1.60 -3.70 11.83
N LEU A 83 0.28 -3.62 11.65
CA LEU A 83 -0.44 -4.27 10.56
C LEU A 83 0.04 -3.77 9.19
N GLY A 84 0.22 -2.46 9.00
CA GLY A 84 0.82 -1.94 7.76
C GLY A 84 2.24 -2.45 7.53
N THR A 85 3.01 -2.64 8.60
CA THR A 85 4.37 -3.19 8.53
C THR A 85 4.37 -4.66 8.10
N THR A 86 3.39 -5.46 8.54
CA THR A 86 3.26 -6.85 8.07
C THR A 86 2.96 -6.89 6.58
N ILE A 87 2.11 -5.99 6.05
CA ILE A 87 1.74 -5.97 4.62
C ILE A 87 2.92 -5.72 3.69
N ILE A 88 3.91 -4.95 4.11
CA ILE A 88 5.09 -4.65 3.27
C ILE A 88 6.19 -5.72 3.39
N SER A 89 6.02 -6.71 4.27
CA SER A 89 7.05 -7.71 4.58
C SER A 89 6.59 -9.14 4.41
N TYR A 90 5.56 -9.58 5.15
CA TYR A 90 5.13 -10.98 5.14
C TYR A 90 4.56 -11.47 3.82
N PRO A 91 3.78 -10.70 3.04
CA PRO A 91 3.29 -11.18 1.77
C PRO A 91 4.42 -11.59 0.81
N ILE A 92 5.50 -10.80 0.76
CA ILE A 92 6.69 -11.10 -0.06
C ILE A 92 7.45 -12.29 0.53
N LEU A 93 7.63 -12.35 1.86
CA LEU A 93 8.26 -13.48 2.52
C LEU A 93 7.52 -14.80 2.23
N VAL A 94 6.18 -14.79 2.32
CA VAL A 94 5.31 -15.93 2.02
C VAL A 94 5.45 -16.36 0.56
N THR A 95 5.51 -15.40 -0.38
CA THR A 95 5.74 -15.71 -1.80
C THR A 95 7.09 -16.40 -2.00
N ILE A 96 8.16 -15.89 -1.38
CA ILE A 96 9.51 -16.47 -1.48
C ILE A 96 9.53 -17.89 -0.90
N VAL A 97 9.02 -18.07 0.32
CA VAL A 97 9.01 -19.38 1.01
C VAL A 97 8.19 -20.40 0.24
N PHE A 98 7.02 -20.01 -0.29
CA PHE A 98 6.20 -20.90 -1.09
C PHE A 98 6.93 -21.40 -2.33
N TRP A 99 7.51 -20.51 -3.13
CA TRP A 99 8.21 -20.91 -4.35
C TRP A 99 9.53 -21.63 -4.09
N ALA A 100 10.21 -21.33 -2.97
CA ALA A 100 11.45 -21.99 -2.61
C ALA A 100 11.24 -23.39 -2.02
N LEU A 101 10.18 -23.60 -1.23
CA LEU A 101 10.04 -24.80 -0.39
C LEU A 101 8.77 -25.62 -0.63
N LEU A 102 7.68 -25.02 -1.13
CA LEU A 102 6.36 -25.65 -1.14
C LEU A 102 5.81 -25.92 -2.55
N ALA A 103 6.24 -25.13 -3.54
CA ALA A 103 5.74 -25.22 -4.90
C ALA A 103 6.17 -26.53 -5.56
N SER A 104 5.18 -27.24 -6.11
CA SER A 104 5.38 -28.50 -6.82
C SER A 104 4.24 -28.70 -7.84
N PRO A 105 4.40 -29.55 -8.86
CA PRO A 105 3.32 -29.86 -9.79
C PRO A 105 2.04 -30.35 -9.10
N ALA A 106 2.17 -31.02 -7.94
CA ALA A 106 1.05 -31.54 -7.17
C ALA A 106 0.11 -30.43 -6.65
N VAL A 107 0.64 -29.31 -6.14
CA VAL A 107 -0.19 -28.21 -5.62
C VAL A 107 -0.91 -27.42 -6.73
N PHE A 108 -0.50 -27.60 -7.99
CA PHE A 108 -1.13 -27.02 -9.19
C PHE A 108 -1.95 -28.04 -10.00
N SER A 109 -2.18 -29.24 -9.46
CA SER A 109 -2.86 -30.32 -10.19
C SER A 109 -4.37 -30.06 -10.42
N THR A 110 -4.99 -29.22 -9.60
CA THR A 110 -6.41 -28.89 -9.71
C THR A 110 -6.64 -27.41 -10.04
N LYS A 111 -7.79 -27.10 -10.64
CA LYS A 111 -8.20 -25.70 -10.90
C LYS A 111 -8.29 -24.89 -9.60
N PHE A 112 -8.89 -25.48 -8.55
CA PHE A 112 -8.99 -24.85 -7.24
C PHE A 112 -7.60 -24.60 -6.64
N GLY A 113 -6.74 -25.63 -6.58
CA GLY A 113 -5.39 -25.51 -6.02
C GLY A 113 -4.53 -24.49 -6.78
N THR A 114 -4.64 -24.45 -8.11
CA THR A 114 -3.95 -23.43 -8.91
C THR A 114 -4.46 -22.03 -8.59
N TRP A 115 -5.78 -21.85 -8.58
CA TRP A 115 -6.38 -20.55 -8.28
C TRP A 115 -6.07 -20.09 -6.85
N SER A 116 -6.21 -20.95 -5.85
CA SER A 116 -5.97 -20.59 -4.44
C SER A 116 -4.50 -20.23 -4.24
N ASN A 117 -3.57 -21.03 -4.74
CA ASN A 117 -2.13 -20.76 -4.62
C ASN A 117 -1.73 -19.45 -5.33
N ILE A 118 -2.24 -19.18 -6.54
CA ILE A 118 -2.00 -17.89 -7.20
C ILE A 118 -2.56 -16.74 -6.35
N SER A 119 -3.76 -16.90 -5.81
CA SER A 119 -4.47 -15.85 -5.05
C SER A 119 -3.76 -15.49 -3.74
N ILE A 120 -3.24 -16.49 -3.01
CA ILE A 120 -2.63 -16.28 -1.69
C ILE A 120 -1.09 -16.25 -1.71
N HIS A 121 -0.43 -16.61 -2.81
CA HIS A 121 1.03 -16.52 -2.92
C HIS A 121 1.49 -15.50 -3.96
N VAL A 122 0.92 -15.46 -5.16
CA VAL A 122 1.35 -14.49 -6.19
C VAL A 122 0.77 -13.11 -5.92
N LEU A 123 -0.55 -13.04 -5.74
CA LEU A 123 -1.22 -11.75 -5.55
C LEU A 123 -0.87 -11.10 -4.19
N ASN A 124 -0.43 -11.88 -3.20
CA ASN A 124 0.15 -11.34 -1.96
C ASN A 124 1.26 -10.32 -2.24
N THR A 125 2.21 -10.67 -3.11
CA THR A 125 3.28 -9.74 -3.51
C THR A 125 2.71 -8.54 -4.29
N ALA A 126 1.73 -8.75 -5.16
CA ALA A 126 1.09 -7.65 -5.89
C ALA A 126 0.41 -6.64 -4.95
N TRP A 127 -0.32 -7.11 -3.94
CA TRP A 127 -0.95 -6.26 -2.93
C TRP A 127 0.07 -5.55 -2.04
N SER A 128 1.18 -6.21 -1.71
CA SER A 128 2.28 -5.59 -0.98
C SER A 128 2.94 -4.46 -1.77
N LEU A 129 3.24 -4.70 -3.05
CA LEU A 129 3.82 -3.71 -3.96
C LEU A 129 2.87 -2.53 -4.21
N PHE A 130 1.58 -2.80 -4.37
CA PHE A 130 0.57 -1.74 -4.47
C PHE A 130 0.61 -0.81 -3.26
N GLU A 131 0.69 -1.35 -2.05
CA GLU A 131 0.79 -0.54 -0.83
C GLU A 131 2.09 0.27 -0.79
N MET A 132 3.23 -0.35 -1.12
CA MET A 132 4.53 0.31 -1.05
C MET A 132 4.73 1.43 -2.07
N ILE A 133 4.20 1.25 -3.28
CA ILE A 133 4.41 2.15 -4.42
C ILE A 133 3.25 3.13 -4.58
N GLY A 134 2.03 2.67 -4.36
CA GLY A 134 0.79 3.39 -4.66
C GLY A 134 0.30 4.30 -3.55
N THR A 135 0.90 4.25 -2.35
CA THR A 135 0.46 5.04 -1.20
C THR A 135 1.52 6.02 -0.70
N ASN A 136 1.10 6.96 0.13
CA ASN A 136 1.98 7.94 0.78
C ASN A 136 2.27 7.57 2.24
N SER A 137 2.19 6.28 2.58
CA SER A 137 2.47 5.77 3.91
C SER A 137 3.92 6.07 4.31
N PRO A 138 4.21 6.50 5.55
CA PRO A 138 5.58 6.66 6.01
C PRO A 138 6.30 5.31 6.05
N PRO A 139 7.61 5.27 5.72
CA PRO A 139 8.38 4.04 5.89
C PRO A 139 8.39 3.63 7.37
N PRO A 140 8.24 2.34 7.69
CA PRO A 140 8.16 1.89 9.08
C PRO A 140 9.46 2.19 9.83
N ARG A 141 9.35 2.41 11.14
CA ARG A 141 10.53 2.61 12.01
C ARG A 141 11.27 1.29 12.19
N TRP A 142 12.59 1.34 12.37
CA TRP A 142 13.42 0.15 12.65
C TRP A 142 12.97 -0.61 13.89
N SER A 143 12.35 0.06 14.86
CA SER A 143 11.75 -0.57 16.04
C SER A 143 10.62 -1.56 15.72
N MET A 144 10.04 -1.51 14.51
CA MET A 144 9.03 -2.49 14.09
C MET A 144 9.66 -3.82 13.66
N LEU A 145 10.95 -3.85 13.28
CA LEU A 145 11.60 -5.08 12.87
C LEU A 145 11.61 -6.14 13.99
N PRO A 146 12.01 -5.83 15.25
CA PRO A 146 11.86 -6.78 16.35
C PRO A 146 10.43 -7.29 16.53
N CYS A 147 9.42 -6.42 16.38
CA CYS A 147 8.02 -6.84 16.45
C CYS A 147 7.66 -7.85 15.36
N MET A 148 8.18 -7.66 14.14
CA MET A 148 7.96 -8.61 13.03
C MET A 148 8.64 -9.96 13.29
N ILE A 149 9.83 -9.96 13.92
CA ILE A 149 10.50 -11.21 14.30
C ILE A 149 9.75 -11.91 15.43
N ILE A 150 9.24 -11.17 16.41
CA ILE A 150 8.41 -11.74 17.49
C ILE A 150 7.15 -12.39 16.93
N ILE A 151 6.45 -11.77 15.98
CA ILE A 151 5.27 -12.38 15.36
C ILE A 151 5.63 -13.68 14.62
N LEU A 152 6.78 -13.76 13.94
CA LEU A 152 7.25 -15.00 13.31
C LEU A 152 7.58 -16.08 14.36
N ALA A 153 8.18 -15.69 15.49
CA ALA A 153 8.43 -16.62 16.59
C ALA A 153 7.12 -17.12 17.24
N LEU A 154 6.12 -16.24 17.38
CA LEU A 154 4.78 -16.62 17.84
C LEU A 154 4.09 -17.55 16.85
N TYR A 155 4.29 -17.35 15.54
CA TYR A 155 3.80 -18.29 14.53
C TYR A 155 4.48 -19.66 14.65
N LEU A 156 5.80 -19.70 14.87
CA LEU A 156 6.51 -20.96 15.13
C LEU A 156 5.92 -21.67 16.36
N ALA A 157 5.65 -20.95 17.45
CA ALA A 157 4.98 -21.51 18.60
C ALA A 157 3.58 -22.04 18.25
N LEU A 158 2.79 -21.29 17.48
CA LEU A 158 1.47 -21.72 17.00
C LEU A 158 1.57 -23.02 16.19
N ALA A 159 2.54 -23.17 15.29
CA ALA A 159 2.71 -24.39 14.51
C ALA A 159 2.96 -25.63 15.39
N TYR A 160 3.67 -25.46 16.52
CA TYR A 160 3.90 -26.55 17.48
C TYR A 160 2.68 -26.81 18.36
N VAL A 161 1.90 -25.77 18.68
CA VAL A 161 0.58 -25.94 19.31
C VAL A 161 -0.34 -26.73 18.37
N THR A 162 -0.42 -26.38 17.09
CA THR A 162 -1.17 -27.13 16.07
C THR A 162 -0.76 -28.59 16.06
N HIS A 163 0.53 -28.90 16.08
CA HIS A 163 0.97 -30.28 16.14
C HIS A 163 0.52 -30.99 17.43
N ALA A 164 0.65 -30.33 18.58
CA ALA A 164 0.24 -30.89 19.86
C ALA A 164 -1.29 -31.13 19.97
N THR A 165 -2.11 -30.30 19.32
CA THR A 165 -3.57 -30.37 19.43
C THR A 165 -4.26 -31.08 18.25
N GLN A 166 -3.68 -31.02 17.05
CA GLN A 166 -4.27 -31.53 15.80
C GLN A 166 -3.41 -32.62 15.13
N GLY A 167 -2.20 -32.90 15.63
CA GLY A 167 -1.38 -34.03 15.18
C GLY A 167 -0.54 -33.79 13.93
N PHE A 168 -0.53 -32.58 13.36
CA PHE A 168 0.25 -32.26 12.15
C PHE A 168 1.02 -30.94 12.26
N TYR A 169 2.09 -30.82 11.48
CA TYR A 169 2.79 -29.55 11.27
C TYR A 169 2.25 -28.87 10.01
N PRO A 170 1.91 -27.56 10.04
CA PRO A 170 1.45 -26.84 8.86
C PRO A 170 2.43 -26.88 7.68
N TYR A 171 3.72 -27.02 7.98
CA TYR A 171 4.75 -27.19 6.95
C TYR A 171 5.69 -28.33 7.34
N SER A 172 6.00 -29.20 6.38
CA SER A 172 6.86 -30.38 6.60
C SER A 172 8.27 -30.01 7.06
N PHE A 173 8.79 -28.85 6.64
CA PHE A 173 10.11 -28.35 7.05
C PHE A 173 10.17 -27.89 8.53
N LEU A 174 9.02 -27.76 9.20
CA LEU A 174 8.95 -27.46 10.64
C LEU A 174 8.97 -28.70 11.51
N ASN A 175 8.80 -29.89 10.91
CA ASN A 175 8.79 -31.15 11.64
C ASN A 175 10.23 -31.59 11.99
N PRO A 176 10.58 -31.69 13.29
CA PRO A 176 11.91 -32.13 13.71
C PRO A 176 12.26 -33.56 13.29
N SER A 177 11.27 -34.45 13.13
CA SER A 177 11.51 -35.86 12.82
C SER A 177 11.93 -36.09 11.37
N THR A 178 11.56 -35.20 10.47
CA THR A 178 11.93 -35.26 9.04
C THR A 178 13.07 -34.30 8.70
N SER A 179 13.11 -33.13 9.36
CA SER A 179 14.06 -32.06 9.02
C SER A 179 15.36 -32.13 9.81
N HIS A 180 15.39 -32.81 10.96
CA HIS A 180 16.58 -32.97 11.81
C HIS A 180 17.36 -31.64 11.99
N SER A 181 18.66 -31.62 11.67
CA SER A 181 19.53 -30.44 11.77
C SER A 181 19.16 -29.31 10.81
N LEU A 182 18.42 -29.59 9.73
CA LEU A 182 17.99 -28.57 8.77
C LEU A 182 16.89 -27.67 9.33
N LEU A 183 16.16 -28.10 10.37
CA LEU A 183 15.12 -27.30 11.02
C LEU A 183 15.67 -25.96 11.51
N ALA A 184 16.80 -25.96 12.20
CA ALA A 184 17.44 -24.74 12.68
C ALA A 184 17.85 -23.83 11.50
N GLY A 185 18.32 -24.43 10.40
CA GLY A 185 18.61 -23.74 9.14
C GLY A 185 17.40 -23.05 8.54
N TYR A 186 16.23 -23.71 8.49
CA TYR A 186 14.98 -23.10 8.02
C TYR A 186 14.53 -21.95 8.91
N ILE A 187 14.56 -22.12 10.23
CA ILE A 187 14.14 -21.07 11.19
C ILE A 187 15.03 -19.82 11.03
N ILE A 188 16.35 -20.00 11.02
CA ILE A 188 17.30 -18.89 10.86
C ILE A 188 17.19 -18.28 9.46
N GLY A 189 17.09 -19.10 8.42
CA GLY A 189 16.96 -18.66 7.04
C GLY A 189 15.71 -17.80 6.81
N ILE A 190 14.56 -18.22 7.33
CA ILE A 190 13.31 -17.44 7.25
C ILE A 190 13.41 -16.14 8.05
N ALA A 191 14.03 -16.15 9.24
CA ALA A 191 14.25 -14.94 10.03
C ALA A 191 15.15 -13.92 9.30
N VAL A 192 16.24 -14.39 8.69
CA VAL A 192 17.14 -13.55 7.87
C VAL A 192 16.41 -13.02 6.64
N ALA A 193 15.66 -13.87 5.92
CA ALA A 193 14.85 -13.45 4.79
C ALA A 193 13.82 -12.38 5.19
N ALA A 194 13.18 -12.51 6.36
CA ALA A 194 12.26 -11.51 6.89
C ALA A 194 12.95 -10.16 7.13
N CYS A 195 14.16 -10.15 7.71
CA CYS A 195 14.97 -8.94 7.89
C CYS A 195 15.33 -8.25 6.56
N ILE A 196 15.72 -9.05 5.56
CA ILE A 196 16.04 -8.55 4.21
C ILE A 196 14.80 -7.93 3.58
N VAL A 197 13.68 -8.66 3.55
CA VAL A 197 12.43 -8.20 2.93
C VAL A 197 11.90 -6.95 3.64
N PHE A 198 11.93 -6.88 4.97
CA PHE A 198 11.57 -5.68 5.72
C PHE A 198 12.43 -4.47 5.29
N THR A 199 13.74 -4.67 5.18
CA THR A 199 14.68 -3.60 4.80
C THR A 199 14.43 -3.12 3.38
N LEU A 200 14.19 -4.04 2.44
CA LEU A 200 13.84 -3.73 1.06
C LEU A 200 12.51 -2.98 0.97
N GLY A 201 11.46 -3.48 1.61
CA GLY A 201 10.15 -2.83 1.60
C GLY A 201 10.19 -1.43 2.19
N LYS A 202 10.89 -1.26 3.32
CA LYS A 202 11.15 0.06 3.92
C LYS A 202 11.88 0.99 2.96
N THR A 203 12.87 0.48 2.22
CA THR A 203 13.66 1.26 1.26
C THR A 203 12.82 1.68 0.06
N ILE A 204 11.99 0.77 -0.49
CA ILE A 204 11.07 1.07 -1.60
C ILE A 204 10.14 2.23 -1.21
N ILE A 205 9.47 2.14 -0.05
CA ILE A 205 8.58 3.19 0.44
C ILE A 205 9.32 4.52 0.60
N HIS A 206 10.52 4.48 1.16
CA HIS A 206 11.33 5.68 1.35
C HIS A 206 11.66 6.35 0.01
N CYS A 207 12.12 5.59 -0.98
CA CYS A 207 12.43 6.08 -2.32
C CYS A 207 11.19 6.61 -3.05
N CYS A 208 10.08 5.88 -3.03
CA CYS A 208 8.81 6.31 -3.64
C CYS A 208 8.30 7.62 -3.02
N ARG A 209 8.38 7.76 -1.70
CA ARG A 209 7.99 8.97 -1.00
C ARG A 209 8.91 10.15 -1.33
N LEU A 210 10.23 9.94 -1.33
CA LEU A 210 11.20 10.98 -1.68
C LEU A 210 10.97 11.48 -3.11
N MET A 211 10.81 10.56 -4.06
CA MET A 211 10.50 10.88 -5.45
C MET A 211 9.18 11.68 -5.56
N GLY A 212 8.14 11.28 -4.83
CA GLY A 212 6.88 12.03 -4.78
C GLY A 212 7.03 13.46 -4.25
N ILE A 213 7.89 13.68 -3.25
CA ILE A 213 8.20 15.02 -2.72
C ILE A 213 8.94 15.85 -3.78
N VAL A 214 9.99 15.28 -4.38
CA VAL A 214 10.79 15.95 -5.43
C VAL A 214 9.91 16.37 -6.61
N LEU A 215 9.06 15.46 -7.11
CA LEU A 215 8.15 15.75 -8.22
C LEU A 215 7.15 16.86 -7.88
N ARG A 216 6.62 16.90 -6.65
CA ARG A 216 5.72 17.99 -6.21
C ARG A 216 6.44 19.33 -6.12
N THR A 217 7.65 19.35 -5.57
CA THR A 217 8.47 20.58 -5.47
C THR A 217 8.84 21.10 -6.86
N LEU A 218 9.28 20.22 -7.77
CA LEU A 218 9.57 20.57 -9.16
C LEU A 218 8.33 21.13 -9.88
N LYS A 219 7.16 20.48 -9.71
CA LYS A 219 5.91 20.98 -10.28
C LYS A 219 5.55 22.37 -9.75
N CYS A 220 5.66 22.61 -8.43
CA CYS A 220 5.44 23.94 -7.85
C CYS A 220 6.42 24.98 -8.40
N HIS A 221 7.70 24.63 -8.51
CA HIS A 221 8.72 25.52 -9.07
C HIS A 221 8.42 25.89 -10.53
N LEU A 222 8.08 24.90 -11.37
CA LEU A 222 7.73 25.11 -12.78
C LEU A 222 6.44 25.94 -12.94
N LEU A 223 5.42 25.70 -12.11
CA LEU A 223 4.19 26.49 -12.11
C LEU A 223 4.43 27.93 -11.66
N ASN A 224 5.32 28.14 -10.67
CA ASN A 224 5.69 29.49 -10.23
C ASN A 224 6.48 30.23 -11.32
N LYS A 225 7.43 29.56 -11.96
CA LYS A 225 8.19 30.12 -13.09
C LYS A 225 7.26 30.54 -14.23
N ARG A 226 6.35 29.66 -14.65
CA ARG A 226 5.34 29.97 -15.68
C ARG A 226 4.46 31.16 -15.30
N ARG A 227 4.06 31.27 -14.02
CA ARG A 227 3.28 32.42 -13.54
C ARG A 227 4.06 33.73 -13.69
N HIS A 228 5.34 33.75 -13.35
CA HIS A 228 6.18 34.94 -13.51
C HIS A 228 6.38 35.33 -14.97
N GLU A 229 6.56 34.37 -15.88
CA GLU A 229 6.65 34.62 -17.33
C GLU A 229 5.36 35.28 -17.85
N ILE A 230 4.19 34.74 -17.51
CA ILE A 230 2.88 35.33 -17.90
C ILE A 230 2.71 36.75 -17.37
N ILE A 231 3.11 37.01 -16.11
CA ILE A 231 3.05 38.36 -15.52
C ILE A 231 3.95 39.33 -16.29
N ASN A 232 5.18 38.93 -16.59
CA ASN A 232 6.14 39.77 -17.31
C ASN A 232 5.67 40.07 -18.74
N ASP A 233 5.10 39.08 -19.44
CA ASP A 233 4.51 39.26 -20.78
C ASP A 233 3.31 40.22 -20.74
N THR A 234 2.46 40.09 -19.71
CA THR A 234 1.30 40.97 -19.51
C THR A 234 1.75 42.42 -19.25
N ILE A 235 2.74 42.62 -18.38
CA ILE A 235 3.31 43.96 -18.10
C ILE A 235 3.94 44.55 -19.35
N SER A 236 4.73 43.76 -20.10
CA SER A 236 5.35 44.20 -21.35
C SER A 236 4.31 44.58 -22.40
N GLY A 237 3.24 43.80 -22.53
CA GLY A 237 2.10 44.12 -23.39
C GLY A 237 1.37 45.40 -22.99
N ILE A 238 1.13 45.61 -21.69
CA ILE A 238 0.54 46.86 -21.17
C ILE A 238 1.46 48.06 -21.47
N ILE A 239 2.76 47.93 -21.27
CA ILE A 239 3.72 49.00 -21.56
C ILE A 239 3.73 49.32 -23.06
N LEU A 240 3.84 48.30 -23.92
CA LEU A 240 3.81 48.49 -25.38
C LEU A 240 2.49 49.10 -25.86
N PHE A 241 1.36 48.70 -25.27
CA PHE A 241 0.04 49.27 -25.58
C PHE A 241 -0.06 50.75 -25.18
N ASN A 242 0.42 51.12 -23.98
CA ASN A 242 0.45 52.53 -23.54
C ASN A 242 1.41 53.38 -24.39
N ILE A 243 2.57 52.84 -24.77
CA ILE A 243 3.50 53.49 -25.69
C ILE A 243 2.84 53.71 -27.06
N ALA A 244 2.17 52.70 -27.61
CA ALA A 244 1.45 52.82 -28.88
C ALA A 244 0.34 53.88 -28.82
N LEU A 245 -0.42 53.94 -27.71
CA LEU A 245 -1.40 55.01 -27.47
C LEU A 245 -0.76 56.40 -27.39
N PHE A 246 0.39 56.52 -26.73
CA PHE A 246 1.12 57.78 -26.61
C PHE A 246 1.61 58.30 -27.98
N PHE A 247 2.10 57.43 -28.85
CA PHE A 247 2.56 57.79 -30.20
C PHE A 247 1.43 57.94 -31.24
N THR A 248 0.19 57.51 -30.92
CA THR A 248 -0.98 57.62 -31.82
C THR A 248 -1.96 58.75 -31.46
N GLY A 249 -1.66 59.57 -30.45
CA GLY A 249 -2.32 60.88 -30.29
C GLY A 249 -1.61 61.95 -31.15
N PRO A 250 -2.30 62.76 -31.99
CA PRO A 250 -3.73 63.05 -32.04
C PRO A 250 -4.40 62.61 -33.37
N LEU A 251 -4.56 61.31 -33.62
CA LEU A 251 -5.52 60.81 -34.63
C LEU A 251 -6.80 60.22 -34.01
N TRP A 252 -6.88 60.09 -32.68
CA TRP A 252 -8.00 59.46 -31.97
C TRP A 252 -9.06 60.43 -31.42
N LEU A 253 -8.90 61.74 -31.60
CA LEU A 253 -9.96 62.72 -31.31
C LEU A 253 -11.09 62.69 -32.38
N GLY A 254 -10.85 62.10 -33.56
CA GLY A 254 -11.85 61.98 -34.62
C GLY A 254 -12.78 60.76 -34.49
N THR A 255 -12.35 59.67 -33.86
CA THR A 255 -13.10 58.41 -33.80
C THR A 255 -13.99 58.27 -32.56
N GLN A 256 -13.71 58.97 -31.46
CA GLN A 256 -14.63 59.03 -30.32
C GLN A 256 -15.91 59.82 -30.62
N VAL A 257 -15.86 60.78 -31.55
CA VAL A 257 -17.06 61.51 -32.01
C VAL A 257 -18.00 60.60 -32.82
N LEU A 258 -17.49 59.58 -33.50
CA LEU A 258 -18.29 58.70 -34.36
C LEU A 258 -18.99 57.55 -33.61
N ILE A 259 -18.55 57.19 -32.41
CA ILE A 259 -19.21 56.14 -31.60
C ILE A 259 -20.39 56.73 -30.81
N ASN A 260 -20.29 57.99 -30.37
CA ASN A 260 -21.40 58.67 -29.69
C ASN A 260 -22.52 59.13 -30.63
N SER A 261 -22.33 59.13 -31.96
CA SER A 261 -23.38 59.45 -32.95
C SER A 261 -24.14 58.23 -33.50
N VAL A 262 -23.82 57.01 -33.02
CA VAL A 262 -24.49 55.76 -33.42
C VAL A 262 -25.31 55.16 -32.25
N LEU A 263 -25.27 55.79 -31.08
CA LEU A 263 -26.04 55.40 -29.89
C LEU A 263 -27.08 56.45 -29.45
N GLU A 264 -27.43 57.39 -30.34
CA GLU A 264 -28.68 58.18 -30.32
C GLU A 264 -29.50 57.82 -31.57
#